data_AF-A0A7Y2YWC5-F1
#
_entry.id   AF-A0A7Y2YWC5-F1
#
_cell.length_a   1.000
_cell.length_b   1.000
_cell.length_c   1.000
_cell.angle_alpha   90.00
_cell.angle_beta   90.00
_cell.angle_gamma   90.00
#
_symmetry.space_group_name_H-M   'P 1'
#
loop_
_entity.id
_entity.type
_entity.pdbx_description
1 polymer ?
#
loop_
_entity_poly.entity_id
_entity_poly.type
_entity_poly.pdbx_seq_one_letter_code
_entity_poly.pdbx_strand_id
1 'polypeptide(L)'
;MPNLTKRLTKLRHQLSALNLDALIIPRADEYLGEYIPEHNERLRWISGFTGSAGVVIVLQDRAVIFVDGRYTVQVHKQVPGDLFEVLHLLDDPHLPWLASSLEAGARVGVDPRMHPYRWYQEAEKTLGGAGIELVRTDENLVDACWDDRPDPRVATALLQPESLTGRSSLDKRGEIGASLAGQGADAALVFAADS
;
A
#
# COMPACT_ATOMS: atom_id res chain seq x y z
N MET A 1 -4.25 23.86 -7.71
CA MET A 1 -3.90 22.82 -6.70
C MET A 1 -4.84 21.64 -6.89
N PRO A 2 -4.39 20.39 -6.70
CA PRO A 2 -5.29 19.23 -6.76
C PRO A 2 -6.42 19.42 -5.74
N ASN A 3 -7.66 19.15 -6.13
CA ASN A 3 -8.80 19.26 -5.21
C ASN A 3 -8.86 17.99 -4.34
N LEU A 4 -8.07 17.95 -3.27
CA LEU A 4 -7.98 16.82 -2.33
C LEU A 4 -9.34 16.55 -1.65
N THR A 5 -10.12 17.59 -1.35
CA THR A 5 -11.48 17.46 -0.83
C THR A 5 -12.34 16.61 -1.76
N LYS A 6 -12.34 16.89 -3.07
CA LYS A 6 -13.09 16.10 -4.05
C LYS A 6 -12.62 14.63 -4.10
N ARG A 7 -11.31 14.37 -3.96
CA ARG A 7 -10.75 13.01 -3.93
C ARG A 7 -11.26 12.24 -2.70
N LEU A 8 -11.19 12.85 -1.51
CA LEU A 8 -11.71 12.28 -0.27
C LEU A 8 -13.23 12.03 -0.36
N THR A 9 -14.00 12.99 -0.88
CA THR A 9 -15.45 12.83 -1.07
C THR A 9 -15.78 11.64 -1.98
N LYS A 10 -15.08 11.49 -3.11
CA LYS A 10 -15.27 10.34 -4.00
C LYS A 10 -14.93 9.02 -3.32
N LEU A 11 -13.80 8.97 -2.61
CA LEU A 11 -13.37 7.77 -1.93
C LEU A 11 -14.34 7.36 -0.83
N ARG A 12 -14.84 8.32 -0.02
CA ARG A 12 -15.86 8.08 0.99
C ARG A 12 -17.16 7.54 0.40
N HIS A 13 -17.58 8.03 -0.76
CA HIS A 13 -18.72 7.47 -1.47
C HIS A 13 -18.50 5.99 -1.84
N GLN A 14 -17.29 5.60 -2.26
CA GLN A 14 -16.95 4.18 -2.47
C GLN A 14 -17.00 3.38 -1.17
N LEU A 15 -16.50 3.94 -0.05
CA LEU A 15 -16.58 3.28 1.26
C LEU A 15 -18.04 3.03 1.65
N SER A 16 -18.90 4.05 1.56
CA SER A 16 -20.33 3.89 1.87
C SER A 16 -21.01 2.87 0.95
N ALA A 17 -20.70 2.87 -0.35
CA ALA A 17 -21.28 1.92 -1.31
C ALA A 17 -20.91 0.46 -1.01
N LEU A 18 -19.74 0.23 -0.42
CA LEU A 18 -19.23 -1.10 -0.04
C LEU A 18 -19.47 -1.45 1.43
N ASN A 19 -20.14 -0.56 2.20
CA ASN A 19 -20.31 -0.64 3.64
C ASN A 19 -18.97 -0.83 4.38
N LEU A 20 -17.98 -0.01 4.04
CA LEU A 20 -16.68 0.08 4.71
C LEU A 20 -16.64 1.33 5.58
N ASP A 21 -16.06 1.22 6.76
CA ASP A 21 -15.89 2.33 7.72
C ASP A 21 -14.55 3.04 7.55
N ALA A 22 -13.54 2.30 7.08
CA ALA A 22 -12.23 2.85 6.76
C ALA A 22 -11.56 2.13 5.57
N LEU A 23 -10.58 2.78 4.96
CA LEU A 23 -9.67 2.19 3.98
C LEU A 23 -8.22 2.52 4.33
N ILE A 24 -7.37 1.50 4.31
CA ILE A 24 -5.92 1.63 4.50
C ILE A 24 -5.24 1.77 3.14
N ILE A 25 -4.44 2.83 2.96
CA ILE A 25 -3.73 3.15 1.73
C ILE A 25 -2.24 3.31 2.07
N PRO A 26 -1.42 2.27 1.88
CA PRO A 26 0.03 2.37 2.13
C PRO A 26 0.74 3.11 0.99
N ARG A 27 1.98 3.54 1.26
CA ARG A 27 2.96 3.85 0.22
C ARG A 27 3.55 2.54 -0.32
N ALA A 28 2.81 1.83 -1.17
CA ALA A 28 3.26 0.57 -1.80
C ALA A 28 2.58 0.35 -3.16
N ASP A 29 3.15 -0.54 -3.96
CA ASP A 29 2.53 -1.17 -5.12
C ASP A 29 2.50 -2.70 -4.98
N GLU A 30 1.99 -3.41 -5.99
CA GLU A 30 1.83 -4.86 -5.98
C GLU A 30 3.15 -5.65 -5.92
N TYR A 31 4.29 -4.99 -6.14
CA TYR A 31 5.63 -5.57 -6.06
C TYR A 31 6.34 -5.21 -4.75
N LEU A 32 5.71 -4.37 -3.92
CA LEU A 32 6.23 -3.88 -2.64
C LEU A 32 7.61 -3.21 -2.80
N GLY A 33 7.82 -2.55 -3.95
CA GLY A 33 9.09 -1.93 -4.32
C GLY A 33 9.37 -0.63 -3.58
N GLU A 34 10.64 -0.23 -3.54
CA GLU A 34 11.06 1.05 -2.95
C GLU A 34 10.63 2.25 -3.81
N TYR A 35 10.62 2.10 -5.15
CA TYR A 35 10.24 3.16 -6.07
C TYR A 35 8.88 2.85 -6.67
N ILE A 36 7.92 3.76 -6.46
CA ILE A 36 6.55 3.59 -6.93
C ILE A 36 6.39 4.37 -8.24
N PRO A 37 6.02 3.72 -9.36
CA PRO A 37 5.68 4.41 -10.60
C PRO A 37 4.53 5.40 -10.38
N GLU A 38 4.48 6.48 -11.16
CA GLU A 38 3.45 7.52 -11.06
C GLU A 38 2.01 6.95 -11.08
N HIS A 39 1.76 5.93 -11.91
CA HIS A 39 0.49 5.19 -12.00
C HIS A 39 0.08 4.53 -10.67
N ASN A 40 1.03 4.21 -9.80
CA ASN A 40 0.82 3.52 -8.52
C ASN A 40 0.98 4.46 -7.31
N GLU A 41 1.22 5.76 -7.49
CA GLU A 41 1.40 6.75 -6.40
C GLU A 41 0.07 7.12 -5.70
N ARG A 42 -0.70 6.12 -5.26
CA ARG A 42 -2.04 6.24 -4.66
C ARG A 42 -2.06 7.09 -3.40
N LEU A 43 -1.08 6.88 -2.50
CA LEU A 43 -0.95 7.68 -1.28
C LEU A 43 -0.73 9.16 -1.62
N ARG A 44 0.15 9.44 -2.59
CA ARG A 44 0.40 10.81 -3.05
C ARG A 44 -0.82 11.40 -3.72
N TRP A 45 -1.55 10.63 -4.51
CA TRP A 45 -2.77 11.10 -5.14
C TRP A 45 -3.82 11.50 -4.10
N ILE A 46 -4.07 10.68 -3.08
CA ILE A 46 -5.12 10.98 -2.11
C ILE A 46 -4.73 12.13 -1.16
N SER A 47 -3.46 12.27 -0.78
CA SER A 47 -3.01 13.20 0.27
C SER A 47 -2.15 14.38 -0.20
N GLY A 48 -1.54 14.29 -1.38
CA GLY A 48 -0.49 15.21 -1.84
C GLY A 48 0.89 14.95 -1.25
N PHE A 49 1.03 14.05 -0.29
CA PHE A 49 2.30 13.74 0.35
C PHE A 49 3.24 12.97 -0.58
N THR A 50 4.50 13.42 -0.67
CA THR A 50 5.51 12.84 -1.58
C THR A 50 6.65 12.15 -0.85
N GLY A 51 6.51 11.82 0.44
CA GLY A 51 7.54 11.10 1.19
C GLY A 51 7.62 9.63 0.77
N SER A 52 8.78 9.01 1.00
CA SER A 52 9.00 7.60 0.64
C SER A 52 8.40 6.60 1.65
N ALA A 53 7.88 7.07 2.78
CA ALA A 53 7.21 6.23 3.75
C ALA A 53 6.02 6.94 4.37
N GLY A 54 4.91 6.22 4.45
CA GLY A 54 3.69 6.67 5.10
C GLY A 54 2.52 5.76 4.79
N VAL A 55 1.45 5.96 5.55
CA VAL A 55 0.16 5.29 5.36
C VAL A 55 -0.92 6.35 5.49
N VAL A 56 -1.92 6.34 4.60
CA VAL A 56 -3.13 7.12 4.76
C VAL A 56 -4.24 6.17 5.17
N ILE A 57 -5.02 6.56 6.18
CA ILE A 57 -6.29 5.92 6.51
C ILE A 57 -7.40 6.93 6.26
N VAL A 58 -8.35 6.56 5.41
CA VAL A 58 -9.54 7.37 5.16
C VAL A 58 -10.72 6.72 5.86
N LEU A 59 -11.36 7.47 6.76
CA LEU A 59 -12.61 7.10 7.41
C LEU A 59 -13.77 7.86 6.74
N GLN A 60 -15.01 7.53 7.12
CA GLN A 60 -16.23 8.16 6.60
C GLN A 60 -16.26 9.68 6.82
N ASP A 61 -15.73 10.17 7.93
CA ASP A 61 -15.80 11.58 8.36
C ASP A 61 -14.44 12.28 8.39
N ARG A 62 -13.35 11.56 8.69
CA ARG A 62 -11.98 12.10 8.77
C ARG A 62 -10.97 11.33 7.92
N ALA A 63 -9.77 11.86 7.79
CA ALA A 63 -8.64 11.18 7.16
C ALA A 63 -7.38 11.45 7.96
N VAL A 64 -6.50 10.46 8.02
CA VAL A 64 -5.29 10.51 8.85
C VAL A 64 -4.11 10.05 8.01
N ILE A 65 -3.00 10.76 8.09
CA ILE A 65 -1.73 10.36 7.50
C ILE A 65 -0.72 10.05 8.59
N PHE A 66 -0.12 8.86 8.49
CA PHE A 66 0.91 8.37 9.37
C PHE A 66 2.25 8.48 8.66
N VAL A 67 3.24 9.10 9.29
CA VAL A 67 4.60 9.22 8.74
C VAL A 67 5.65 8.85 9.78
N ASP A 68 6.87 8.54 9.34
CA ASP A 68 8.01 8.37 10.24
C ASP A 68 8.78 9.69 10.48
N GLY A 69 9.77 9.63 11.37
CA GLY A 69 10.54 10.78 11.83
C GLY A 69 11.25 11.58 10.72
N ARG A 70 11.50 10.97 9.55
CA ARG A 70 12.14 11.65 8.41
C ARG A 70 11.22 12.69 7.77
N TYR A 71 9.90 12.55 7.94
CA TYR A 71 8.90 13.27 7.17
C TYR A 71 8.02 14.22 7.98
N THR A 72 8.26 14.36 9.29
CA THR A 72 7.46 15.21 10.19
C THR A 72 7.33 16.66 9.71
N VAL A 73 8.40 17.27 9.18
CA VAL A 73 8.32 18.63 8.61
C VAL A 73 7.69 18.64 7.21
N GLN A 74 7.96 17.62 6.40
CA GLN A 74 7.48 17.55 5.02
C GLN A 74 5.97 17.39 4.95
N VAL A 75 5.40 16.50 5.79
CA VAL A 75 3.96 16.22 5.77
C VAL A 75 3.13 17.47 6.07
N HIS A 76 3.52 18.28 7.06
CA HIS A 76 2.83 19.53 7.40
C HIS A 76 2.95 20.61 6.32
N LYS A 77 3.93 20.52 5.43
CA LYS A 77 4.07 21.44 4.29
C LYS A 77 3.26 21.01 3.06
N GLN A 78 3.01 19.71 2.91
CA GLN A 78 2.41 19.14 1.70
C GLN A 78 0.94 18.76 1.88
N VAL A 79 0.55 18.39 3.10
CA VAL A 79 -0.78 17.87 3.41
C VAL A 79 -1.57 18.94 4.17
N PRO A 80 -2.79 19.31 3.71
CA PRO A 80 -3.63 20.27 4.42
C PRO A 80 -4.15 19.71 5.75
N GLY A 81 -3.81 20.38 6.85
CA GLY A 81 -4.20 19.94 8.21
C GLY A 81 -5.69 20.09 8.53
N ASP A 82 -6.46 20.79 7.69
CA ASP A 82 -7.92 20.84 7.75
C ASP A 82 -8.59 19.61 7.13
N LEU A 83 -7.85 18.86 6.29
CA LEU A 83 -8.33 17.64 5.65
C LEU A 83 -7.75 16.36 6.26
N PHE A 84 -6.52 16.43 6.78
CA PHE A 84 -5.82 15.29 7.34
C PHE A 84 -5.28 15.59 8.74
N GLU A 85 -5.56 14.69 9.67
CA GLU A 85 -4.80 14.57 10.90
C GLU A 85 -3.43 13.94 10.57
N VAL A 86 -2.36 14.42 11.22
CA VAL A 86 -1.01 13.92 11.02
C VAL A 86 -0.56 13.21 12.29
N LEU A 87 -0.27 11.91 12.18
CA LEU A 87 0.22 11.08 13.27
C LEU A 87 1.58 10.47 12.95
N HIS A 88 2.30 10.07 14.00
CA HIS A 88 3.64 9.50 13.85
C HIS A 88 3.60 7.98 13.98
N LEU A 89 4.21 7.25 13.05
CA LEU A 89 4.13 5.77 12.98
C LEU A 89 4.69 5.04 14.21
N LEU A 90 5.63 5.65 14.94
CA LEU A 90 6.19 5.04 16.15
C LEU A 90 5.34 5.30 17.39
N ASP A 91 4.77 6.50 17.50
CA ASP A 91 4.00 6.91 18.67
C ASP A 91 2.55 6.43 18.56
N ASP A 92 2.00 6.44 17.34
CA ASP A 92 0.65 6.03 16.97
C ASP A 92 0.69 4.98 15.84
N PRO A 93 1.11 3.73 16.12
CA PRO A 93 1.09 2.68 15.10
C PRO A 93 -0.31 2.52 14.52
N HIS A 94 -0.42 2.58 13.19
CA HIS A 94 -1.70 2.79 12.49
C HIS A 94 -2.73 1.68 12.70
N LEU A 95 -2.30 0.43 12.89
CA LEU A 95 -3.21 -0.70 13.18
C LEU A 95 -3.80 -0.63 14.60
N PRO A 96 -2.99 -0.53 15.69
CA PRO A 96 -3.50 -0.23 17.03
C PRO A 96 -4.35 1.03 17.10
N TRP A 97 -3.93 2.12 16.44
CA TRP A 97 -4.70 3.36 16.39
C TRP A 97 -6.07 3.15 15.72
N LEU A 98 -6.13 2.37 14.64
CA LEU A 98 -7.38 2.08 13.96
C LEU A 98 -8.29 1.21 14.82
N ALA A 99 -7.72 0.24 15.53
CA ALA A 99 -8.43 -0.63 16.47
C ALA A 99 -9.06 0.13 17.64
N SER A 100 -8.44 1.23 18.10
CA SER A 100 -8.99 2.09 19.15
C SER A 100 -9.92 3.19 18.62
N SER A 101 -9.87 3.47 17.32
CA SER A 101 -10.65 4.54 16.67
C SER A 101 -12.02 4.11 16.16
N LEU A 102 -12.25 2.80 16.01
CA LEU A 102 -13.48 2.23 15.47
C LEU A 102 -14.21 1.38 16.51
N GLU A 103 -15.53 1.25 16.35
CA GLU A 103 -16.33 0.37 17.17
C GLU A 103 -16.29 -1.08 16.67
N ALA A 104 -16.59 -2.02 17.57
CA ALA A 104 -16.74 -3.42 17.19
C ALA A 104 -17.86 -3.58 16.14
N GLY A 105 -17.61 -4.41 15.13
CA GLY A 105 -18.47 -4.56 13.96
C GLY A 105 -18.08 -3.67 12.77
N ALA A 106 -17.14 -2.74 12.94
CA ALA A 106 -16.64 -1.93 11.83
C ALA A 106 -15.90 -2.77 10.79
N ARG A 107 -15.87 -2.27 9.55
CA ARG A 107 -15.33 -2.95 8.37
C ARG A 107 -14.23 -2.10 7.74
N VAL A 108 -13.00 -2.61 7.73
CA VAL A 108 -11.82 -1.91 7.23
C VAL A 108 -11.39 -2.51 5.90
N GLY A 109 -11.49 -1.73 4.83
CA GLY A 109 -11.03 -2.12 3.51
C GLY A 109 -9.51 -2.13 3.37
N VAL A 110 -9.00 -3.11 2.63
CA VAL A 110 -7.60 -3.18 2.20
C VAL A 110 -7.49 -3.78 0.80
N ASP A 111 -6.57 -3.26 -0.03
CA ASP A 111 -6.12 -3.98 -1.24
C ASP A 111 -5.03 -4.97 -0.80
N PRO A 112 -5.29 -6.29 -0.83
CA PRO A 112 -4.36 -7.28 -0.30
C PRO A 112 -3.03 -7.33 -1.07
N ARG A 113 -2.96 -6.78 -2.29
CA ARG A 113 -1.72 -6.75 -3.08
C ARG A 113 -0.75 -5.68 -2.59
N MET A 114 -1.21 -4.70 -1.80
CA MET A 114 -0.40 -3.57 -1.34
C MET A 114 0.33 -3.85 -0.02
N HIS A 115 0.24 -5.08 0.49
CA HIS A 115 0.77 -5.45 1.80
C HIS A 115 1.49 -6.81 1.76
N PRO A 116 2.62 -6.95 2.48
CA PRO A 116 3.21 -8.27 2.71
C PRO A 116 2.25 -9.17 3.49
N TYR A 117 2.31 -10.48 3.26
CA TYR A 117 1.46 -11.44 3.96
C TYR A 117 1.57 -11.34 5.50
N ARG A 118 2.78 -11.09 6.02
CA ARG A 118 2.98 -10.90 7.48
C ARG A 118 2.16 -9.72 8.02
N TRP A 119 2.07 -8.63 7.25
CA TRP A 119 1.33 -7.44 7.66
C TRP A 119 -0.16 -7.76 7.70
N TYR A 120 -0.64 -8.53 6.72
CA TYR A 120 -2.04 -8.95 6.65
C TYR A 120 -2.41 -9.80 7.88
N GLN A 121 -1.55 -10.76 8.27
CA GLN A 121 -1.74 -11.56 9.50
C GLN A 121 -1.78 -10.70 10.77
N GLU A 122 -0.90 -9.69 10.86
CA GLU A 122 -0.87 -8.75 11.99
C GLU A 122 -2.14 -7.88 12.03
N ALA A 123 -2.61 -7.41 10.88
CA ALA A 123 -3.82 -6.62 10.75
C ALA A 123 -5.06 -7.41 11.14
N GLU A 124 -5.22 -8.65 10.63
CA GLU A 124 -6.33 -9.53 11.01
C GLU A 124 -6.35 -9.81 12.52
N LYS A 125 -5.19 -10.08 13.12
CA LYS A 125 -5.08 -10.30 14.56
C LYS A 125 -5.45 -9.05 15.36
N THR A 126 -4.90 -7.89 14.98
CA THR A 126 -5.06 -6.64 15.74
C THR A 126 -6.48 -6.10 15.64
N LEU A 127 -7.02 -6.00 14.43
CA LEU A 127 -8.37 -5.51 14.19
C LEU A 127 -9.43 -6.53 14.65
N GLY A 128 -9.22 -7.82 14.37
CA GLY A 128 -10.11 -8.89 14.84
C GLY A 128 -10.19 -8.97 16.37
N GLY A 129 -9.09 -8.67 17.07
CA GLY A 129 -9.07 -8.55 18.53
C GLY A 129 -9.96 -7.44 19.09
N ALA A 130 -10.24 -6.40 18.29
CA ALA A 130 -11.19 -5.33 18.59
C ALA A 130 -12.60 -5.57 18.00
N GLY A 131 -12.84 -6.73 17.40
CA GLY A 131 -14.11 -7.05 16.74
C GLY A 131 -14.31 -6.34 15.40
N ILE A 132 -13.24 -5.90 14.75
CA ILE A 132 -13.25 -5.19 13.46
C ILE A 132 -12.92 -6.19 12.35
N GLU A 133 -13.70 -6.17 11.27
CA GLU A 133 -13.48 -7.02 10.09
C GLU A 133 -12.46 -6.37 9.14
N LEU A 134 -11.40 -7.09 8.78
CA LEU A 134 -10.52 -6.70 7.68
C LEU A 134 -11.10 -7.23 6.36
N VAL A 135 -11.61 -6.32 5.54
CA VAL A 135 -12.29 -6.63 4.27
C VAL A 135 -11.31 -6.48 3.11
N ARG A 136 -11.10 -7.56 2.39
CA ARG A 136 -10.32 -7.55 1.14
C ARG A 136 -11.13 -6.91 0.03
N THR A 137 -10.52 -5.95 -0.66
CA THR A 137 -11.09 -5.33 -1.87
C THR A 137 -10.54 -6.05 -3.11
N ASP A 138 -11.41 -6.34 -4.09
CA ASP A 138 -11.01 -7.00 -5.34
C ASP A 138 -10.24 -6.05 -6.26
N GLU A 139 -10.61 -4.76 -6.24
CA GLU A 139 -9.95 -3.68 -6.94
C GLU A 139 -9.47 -2.61 -5.97
N ASN A 140 -8.48 -1.83 -6.39
CA ASN A 140 -8.00 -0.73 -5.57
C ASN A 140 -8.98 0.45 -5.62
N LEU A 141 -9.60 0.79 -4.49
CA LEU A 141 -10.62 1.85 -4.45
C LEU A 141 -10.08 3.25 -4.78
N VAL A 142 -8.77 3.47 -4.61
CA VAL A 142 -8.13 4.73 -5.03
C VAL A 142 -8.12 4.82 -6.55
N ASP A 143 -7.78 3.72 -7.22
CA ASP A 143 -7.73 3.64 -8.69
C ASP A 143 -9.11 3.91 -9.28
N ALA A 144 -10.17 3.34 -8.70
CA ALA A 144 -11.56 3.57 -9.12
C ALA A 144 -12.02 5.04 -8.97
N CYS A 145 -11.33 5.84 -8.14
CA CYS A 145 -11.62 7.26 -7.94
C CYS A 145 -10.73 8.20 -8.75
N TRP A 146 -9.66 7.69 -9.37
CA TRP A 146 -8.59 8.44 -10.01
C TRP A 146 -8.86 8.63 -11.51
N ASP A 147 -9.76 9.57 -11.86
CA ASP A 147 -10.16 9.84 -13.25
C ASP A 147 -8.98 10.13 -14.19
N ASP A 148 -7.98 10.85 -13.71
CA ASP A 148 -6.78 11.29 -14.43
C ASP A 148 -5.55 10.43 -14.09
N ARG A 149 -5.75 9.13 -13.83
CA ARG A 149 -4.66 8.21 -13.53
C ARG A 149 -3.73 8.08 -14.74
N PRO A 150 -2.43 8.37 -14.61
CA PRO A 150 -1.52 8.31 -15.74
C PRO A 150 -1.36 6.87 -16.21
N ASP A 151 -1.17 6.63 -17.50
CA ASP A 151 -0.95 5.29 -18.01
C ASP A 151 0.33 4.65 -17.42
N PRO A 152 0.34 3.32 -17.22
CA PRO A 152 1.54 2.63 -16.78
C PRO A 152 2.66 2.79 -17.82
N ARG A 153 3.87 3.10 -17.37
CA ARG A 153 5.03 3.18 -18.24
C ARG A 153 5.53 1.76 -18.54
N VAL A 154 5.37 1.34 -19.79
CA VAL A 154 5.90 0.06 -20.30
C VAL A 154 7.07 0.35 -21.22
N ALA A 155 8.23 -0.27 -20.93
CA ALA A 155 9.44 -0.17 -21.74
C ALA A 155 9.92 -1.55 -22.16
N THR A 156 10.61 -1.64 -23.30
CA THR A 156 11.21 -2.88 -23.77
C THR A 156 12.30 -3.33 -22.78
N ALA A 157 12.21 -4.58 -22.31
CA ALA A 157 13.23 -5.16 -21.45
C ALA A 157 14.57 -5.28 -22.20
N LEU A 158 15.68 -4.98 -21.50
CA LEU A 158 17.03 -5.11 -22.03
C LEU A 158 17.63 -6.45 -21.59
N LEU A 159 18.01 -7.28 -22.56
CA LEU A 159 18.77 -8.49 -22.26
C LEU A 159 20.22 -8.11 -21.90
N GLN A 160 20.62 -8.43 -20.66
CA GLN A 160 22.00 -8.26 -20.21
C GLN A 160 22.86 -9.43 -20.71
N PRO A 161 23.95 -9.20 -21.47
CA PRO A 161 24.81 -10.27 -21.96
C PRO A 161 25.59 -10.94 -20.83
N GLU A 162 25.95 -12.21 -21.03
CA GLU A 162 26.70 -13.00 -20.03
C GLU A 162 28.06 -12.40 -19.68
N SER A 163 28.67 -11.63 -20.60
CA SER A 163 29.89 -10.88 -20.33
C SER A 163 29.74 -9.83 -19.23
N LEU A 164 28.50 -9.39 -18.93
CA LEU A 164 28.17 -8.47 -17.84
C LEU A 164 27.59 -9.21 -16.62
N THR A 165 26.78 -10.25 -16.83
CA THR A 165 26.10 -10.95 -15.72
C THR A 165 26.94 -12.07 -15.10
N GLY A 166 28.00 -12.52 -15.77
CA GLY A 166 28.90 -13.60 -15.37
C GLY A 166 28.31 -15.01 -15.50
N ARG A 167 26.98 -15.15 -15.63
CA ARG A 167 26.26 -16.43 -15.75
C ARG A 167 24.97 -16.29 -16.55
N SER A 168 24.60 -17.36 -17.24
CA SER A 168 23.35 -17.45 -18.01
C SER A 168 22.11 -17.46 -17.11
N SER A 169 20.95 -17.06 -17.64
CA SER A 169 19.67 -17.20 -16.95
C SER A 169 19.30 -18.67 -16.73
N LEU A 170 19.71 -19.56 -17.64
CA LEU A 170 19.47 -21.00 -17.53
C LEU A 170 20.17 -21.60 -16.30
N ASP A 171 21.44 -21.27 -16.09
CA ASP A 171 22.22 -21.79 -14.96
C ASP A 171 21.66 -21.31 -13.62
N LYS A 172 21.26 -20.03 -13.54
CA LYS A 172 20.64 -19.46 -12.33
C LYS A 172 19.35 -20.19 -11.98
N ARG A 173 18.46 -20.43 -12.96
CA ARG A 173 17.22 -21.18 -12.74
C ARG A 173 17.48 -22.64 -12.36
N GLY A 174 18.52 -23.27 -12.94
CA GLY A 174 18.92 -24.63 -12.57
C GLY A 174 19.36 -24.74 -11.11
N GLU A 175 20.16 -23.79 -10.64
CA GLU A 175 20.60 -23.70 -9.24
C GLU A 175 19.43 -23.46 -8.28
N ILE A 176 18.55 -22.51 -8.61
CA ILE A 176 17.34 -22.23 -7.83
C ILE A 176 16.45 -23.48 -7.75
N GLY A 177 16.21 -24.16 -8.88
CA GLY A 177 15.41 -25.39 -8.93
C GLY A 177 15.97 -26.51 -8.06
N ALA A 178 17.30 -26.71 -8.08
CA ALA A 178 17.96 -27.68 -7.21
C ALA A 178 17.82 -27.32 -5.72
N SER A 179 17.95 -26.04 -5.38
CA SER A 179 17.75 -25.54 -4.02
C SER A 179 16.32 -25.75 -3.51
N LEU A 180 15.31 -25.53 -4.36
CA LEU A 180 13.90 -25.75 -4.04
C LEU A 180 13.62 -27.24 -3.80
N ALA A 181 14.10 -28.11 -4.71
CA ALA A 181 13.94 -29.55 -4.55
C ALA A 181 14.62 -30.06 -3.27
N GLY A 182 15.79 -29.54 -2.91
CA GLY A 182 16.48 -29.87 -1.65
C GLY A 182 15.71 -29.47 -0.39
N GLN A 183 14.79 -28.50 -0.49
CA GLN A 183 13.89 -28.07 0.57
C GLN A 183 12.53 -28.78 0.53
N GLY A 184 12.31 -29.68 -0.43
CA GLY A 184 11.02 -30.34 -0.66
C GLY A 184 9.94 -29.42 -1.20
N ALA A 185 10.31 -28.30 -1.83
CA ALA A 185 9.38 -27.35 -2.44
C ALA A 185 9.20 -27.64 -3.94
N ASP A 186 7.95 -27.58 -4.41
CA ASP A 186 7.62 -27.76 -5.83
C ASP A 186 7.83 -26.48 -6.66
N ALA A 187 7.74 -25.31 -6.03
CA ALA A 187 7.80 -24.01 -6.70
C ALA A 187 8.25 -22.89 -5.75
N ALA A 188 8.69 -21.78 -6.35
CA ALA A 188 8.88 -20.50 -5.68
C ALA A 188 8.05 -19.42 -6.39
N LEU A 189 7.48 -18.52 -5.60
CA LEU A 189 6.80 -17.33 -6.10
C LEU A 189 7.74 -16.13 -5.96
N VAL A 190 8.05 -15.49 -7.08
CA VAL A 190 8.95 -14.33 -7.14
C VAL A 190 8.12 -13.09 -7.47
N PHE A 191 8.08 -12.14 -6.54
CA PHE A 191 7.29 -10.92 -6.66
C PHE A 191 8.14 -9.65 -6.73
N ALA A 192 9.31 -9.65 -6.11
CA ALA A 192 10.20 -8.50 -6.13
C ALA A 192 10.85 -8.38 -7.52
N ALA A 193 10.80 -7.17 -8.09
CA ALA A 193 11.21 -6.91 -9.47
C ALA A 193 12.72 -7.07 -9.72
N ASP A 194 13.53 -7.05 -8.66
CA ASP A 194 14.99 -7.15 -8.67
C ASP A 194 15.53 -8.55 -8.31
N SER A 195 14.63 -9.53 -8.06
CA SER A 195 14.98 -10.91 -7.70
C SER A 195 15.40 -11.81 -8.87
#